data_AF-D9PHY5-F1
#
_entry.id   AF-D9PHY5-F1
#
_cell.length_a   1.000
_cell.length_b   1.000
_cell.length_c   1.000
_cell.angle_alpha   90.00
_cell.angle_beta   90.00
_cell.angle_gamma   90.00
#
_symmetry.space_group_name_H-M   'P 1'
#
loop_
_entity.id
_entity.type
_entity.pdbx_description
1 polymer ?
#
loop_
_entity_poly.entity_id
_entity_poly.type
_entity_poly.pdbx_seq_one_letter_code
_entity_poly.pdbx_strand_id
1 'polypeptide(L)'
;MPTNLYGPGDNFDLMNSHVLPAMIRKFHLAKLAKKGDLEGIKKDEERFGTIPEDIKLSLGLAESFSLSPKVVLWGTGTPRREFLYVDDLADASVYLMNNYDGSGIVNIGTGVDSTIKELAEIIQTVVGFEGVIKYDSTKPDGTPQKLLDVSKLSNLGWEAKFRLKEGITTVYQWYKG
;
A
#
# COMPACT_ATOMS: atom_id res chain seq x y z
N MET A 1 -11.15 -13.81 -10.92
CA MET A 1 -10.06 -12.85 -11.14
C MET A 1 -9.98 -11.95 -9.91
N PRO A 2 -8.84 -11.93 -9.20
CA PRO A 2 -8.66 -11.05 -8.06
C PRO A 2 -8.37 -9.59 -8.46
N THR A 3 -8.66 -8.66 -7.57
CA THR A 3 -8.23 -7.25 -7.65
C THR A 3 -6.76 -7.08 -7.18
N ASN A 4 -6.29 -5.84 -6.92
CA ASN A 4 -4.93 -5.64 -6.42
C ASN A 4 -4.77 -6.34 -5.05
N LEU A 5 -3.75 -7.19 -4.94
CA LEU A 5 -3.48 -7.95 -3.72
C LEU A 5 -2.43 -7.23 -2.86
N TYR A 6 -2.54 -7.43 -1.56
CA TYR A 6 -1.53 -7.02 -0.60
C TYR A 6 -1.54 -7.95 0.62
N GLY A 7 -0.40 -8.05 1.29
CA GLY A 7 -0.27 -8.90 2.48
C GLY A 7 1.15 -8.92 3.04
N PRO A 8 1.37 -9.64 4.15
CA PRO A 8 2.70 -9.96 4.63
C PRO A 8 3.54 -10.63 3.53
N GLY A 9 4.83 -10.33 3.47
CA GLY A 9 5.72 -10.89 2.44
C GLY A 9 5.68 -10.18 1.07
N ASP A 10 4.99 -9.05 0.95
CA ASP A 10 5.00 -8.25 -0.29
C ASP A 10 6.41 -7.71 -0.62
N ASN A 11 6.61 -7.26 -1.85
CA ASN A 11 7.87 -6.65 -2.27
C ASN A 11 7.90 -5.17 -1.85
N PHE A 12 8.87 -4.79 -1.00
CA PHE A 12 9.07 -3.41 -0.53
C PHE A 12 10.24 -2.67 -1.22
N ASP A 13 10.82 -3.22 -2.28
CA ASP A 13 11.81 -2.51 -3.10
C ASP A 13 11.19 -1.27 -3.76
N LEU A 14 11.70 -0.06 -3.48
CA LEU A 14 11.11 1.19 -3.96
C LEU A 14 11.15 1.37 -5.49
N MET A 15 11.92 0.55 -6.22
CA MET A 15 11.98 0.54 -7.68
C MET A 15 11.04 -0.47 -8.31
N ASN A 16 10.77 -1.58 -7.61
CA ASN A 16 10.08 -2.75 -8.17
C ASN A 16 8.79 -3.15 -7.43
N SER A 17 8.38 -2.36 -6.44
CA SER A 17 7.22 -2.63 -5.60
C SER A 17 5.91 -2.06 -6.16
N HIS A 18 4.81 -2.66 -5.73
CA HIS A 18 3.48 -2.11 -5.96
C HIS A 18 3.22 -0.87 -5.08
N VAL A 19 2.16 -0.14 -5.40
CA VAL A 19 1.84 1.15 -4.77
C VAL A 19 1.76 1.10 -3.24
N LEU A 20 1.12 0.06 -2.67
CA LEU A 20 0.90 -0.07 -1.23
C LEU A 20 2.20 -0.35 -0.46
N PRO A 21 2.98 -1.39 -0.78
CA PRO A 21 4.25 -1.63 -0.07
C PRO A 21 5.26 -0.49 -0.27
N ALA A 22 5.33 0.11 -1.47
CA ALA A 22 6.16 1.30 -1.71
C ALA A 22 5.80 2.45 -0.77
N MET A 23 4.49 2.72 -0.59
CA MET A 23 4.02 3.77 0.31
C MET A 23 4.34 3.45 1.76
N ILE A 24 4.07 2.23 2.25
CA ILE A 24 4.43 1.82 3.62
C ILE A 24 5.90 2.12 3.91
N ARG A 25 6.78 1.72 3.00
CA ARG A 25 8.22 1.96 3.15
C ARG A 25 8.59 3.43 3.12
N LYS A 26 8.05 4.23 2.19
CA LYS A 26 8.27 5.69 2.15
C LYS A 26 7.88 6.38 3.46
N PHE A 27 6.72 6.03 4.01
CA PHE A 27 6.27 6.57 5.30
C PHE A 27 7.14 6.10 6.46
N HIS A 28 7.57 4.83 6.46
CA HIS A 28 8.47 4.30 7.48
C HIS A 28 9.81 5.03 7.48
N LEU A 29 10.44 5.17 6.32
CA LEU A 29 11.69 5.90 6.16
C LEU A 29 11.56 7.37 6.57
N ALA A 30 10.44 8.03 6.24
CA ALA A 30 10.17 9.40 6.68
C ALA A 30 10.01 9.53 8.20
N LYS A 31 9.41 8.53 8.85
CA LYS A 31 9.34 8.45 10.31
C LYS A 31 10.71 8.27 10.94
N LEU A 32 11.57 7.42 10.38
CA LEU A 32 12.94 7.24 10.86
C LEU A 32 13.77 8.52 10.67
N ALA A 33 13.69 9.13 9.49
CA ALA A 33 14.38 10.39 9.20
C ALA A 33 13.96 11.50 10.17
N LYS A 34 12.66 11.60 10.49
CA LYS A 34 12.12 12.57 11.46
C LYS A 34 12.68 12.36 12.87
N LYS A 35 13.00 11.12 13.22
CA LYS A 35 13.62 10.75 14.50
C LYS A 35 15.14 10.88 14.50
N GLY A 36 15.76 11.17 13.35
CA GLY A 36 17.22 11.11 13.19
C GLY A 36 17.78 9.68 13.30
N ASP A 37 16.96 8.65 13.07
CA ASP A 37 17.35 7.25 13.19
C ASP A 37 18.05 6.75 11.90
N LEU A 38 19.31 7.17 11.75
CA LEU A 38 20.14 6.80 10.59
C LEU A 38 20.48 5.31 10.56
N GLU A 39 20.63 4.66 11.72
CA GLU A 39 20.86 3.22 11.78
C GLU A 39 19.64 2.43 11.31
N GLY A 40 18.44 2.85 11.71
CA GLY A 40 17.19 2.27 11.24
C GLY A 40 17.05 2.38 9.72
N ILE A 41 17.40 3.54 9.14
CA ILE A 41 17.37 3.75 7.69
C ILE A 41 18.36 2.83 6.98
N LYS A 42 19.57 2.68 7.52
CA LYS A 42 20.57 1.78 6.97
C LYS A 42 20.10 0.32 6.99
N LYS A 43 19.54 -0.14 8.11
CA LYS A 43 18.97 -1.49 8.24
C LYS A 43 17.80 -1.73 7.27
N ASP A 44 16.97 -0.71 7.05
CA ASP A 44 15.88 -0.74 6.07
C ASP A 44 16.40 -0.91 4.65
N GLU A 45 17.41 -0.12 4.27
CA GLU A 45 18.07 -0.18 2.95
C GLU A 45 18.73 -1.55 2.72
N GLU A 46 19.39 -2.11 3.74
CA GLU A 46 19.98 -3.46 3.69
C GLU A 46 18.91 -4.56 3.51
N ARG A 47 17.74 -4.42 4.14
CA ARG A 47 16.67 -5.43 4.11
C ARG A 47 15.84 -5.39 2.82
N PHE A 48 15.50 -4.19 2.34
CA PHE A 48 14.51 -4.01 1.28
C PHE A 48 15.10 -3.39 -0.01
N GLY A 49 16.42 -3.20 -0.06
CA GLY A 49 17.13 -2.69 -1.23
C GLY A 49 17.33 -1.17 -1.21
N THR A 50 18.07 -0.66 -2.18
CA THR A 50 18.51 0.74 -2.25
C THR A 50 17.35 1.73 -2.17
N ILE A 51 17.55 2.82 -1.42
CA ILE A 51 16.61 3.95 -1.39
C ILE A 51 16.98 4.89 -2.55
N PRO A 52 16.07 5.17 -3.50
CA PRO A 52 16.29 6.12 -4.58
C PRO A 52 16.67 7.53 -4.10
N GLU A 53 17.50 8.22 -4.88
CA GLU A 53 18.06 9.52 -4.51
C GLU A 53 17.00 10.61 -4.32
N ASP A 54 15.96 10.64 -5.16
CA ASP A 54 14.82 11.56 -5.01
C ASP A 54 14.08 11.36 -3.68
N ILE A 55 13.99 10.10 -3.22
CA ILE A 55 13.42 9.77 -1.92
C ILE A 55 14.37 10.24 -0.83
N LYS A 56 15.68 9.94 -0.88
CA LYS A 56 16.67 10.44 0.10
C LYS A 56 16.61 11.97 0.25
N LEU A 57 16.51 12.70 -0.86
CA LEU A 57 16.31 14.15 -0.89
C LEU A 57 15.01 14.57 -0.20
N SER A 58 13.89 13.88 -0.48
CA SER A 58 12.60 14.19 0.15
C SER A 58 12.59 13.95 1.67
N LEU A 59 13.42 13.02 2.14
CA LEU A 59 13.61 12.69 3.55
C LEU A 59 14.58 13.64 4.27
N GLY A 60 15.22 14.58 3.55
CA GLY A 60 16.20 15.49 4.13
C GLY A 60 17.52 14.80 4.49
N LEU A 61 17.86 13.69 3.82
CA LEU A 61 19.10 12.93 4.06
C LEU A 61 20.29 13.45 3.25
N ALA A 62 20.08 14.37 2.30
CA ALA A 62 21.15 15.01 1.56
C ALA A 62 21.79 16.15 2.37
N GLU A 63 23.10 16.36 2.17
CA GLU A 63 23.95 17.24 2.96
C GLU A 63 23.34 18.63 3.20
N SER A 64 23.09 18.92 4.47
CA SER A 64 22.85 20.25 5.05
C SER A 64 21.53 20.95 4.68
N PHE A 65 20.70 21.14 5.71
CA PHE A 65 19.51 22.02 5.79
C PHE A 65 18.19 21.53 5.16
N SER A 66 17.55 20.55 5.79
CA SER A 66 16.12 20.63 6.12
C SER A 66 15.72 19.55 7.14
N LEU A 67 15.24 19.97 8.32
CA LEU A 67 14.81 19.09 9.42
C LEU A 67 13.39 18.52 9.24
N SER A 68 12.77 18.71 8.08
CA SER A 68 11.35 18.40 7.85
C SER A 68 11.19 17.36 6.75
N PRO A 69 11.37 16.06 7.04
CA PRO A 69 11.10 15.00 6.09
C PRO A 69 9.65 15.05 5.63
N LYS A 70 9.42 14.76 4.36
CA LYS A 70 8.11 14.74 3.73
C LYS A 70 8.01 13.53 2.80
N VAL A 71 6.81 12.99 2.66
CA VAL A 71 6.55 11.91 1.70
C VAL A 71 6.03 12.54 0.42
N VAL A 72 6.76 12.37 -0.68
CA VAL A 72 6.33 12.84 -2.00
C VAL A 72 5.65 11.70 -2.75
N LEU A 73 4.41 11.94 -3.17
CA LEU A 73 3.61 11.03 -3.99
C LEU A 73 3.33 11.68 -5.34
N TRP A 74 3.43 10.88 -6.41
CA TRP A 74 3.18 11.38 -7.77
C TRP A 74 1.69 11.47 -8.07
N GLY A 75 1.33 12.43 -8.93
CA GLY A 75 -0.03 12.65 -9.36
C GLY A 75 -0.83 13.51 -8.37
N THR A 76 -2.14 13.57 -8.60
CA THR A 76 -3.08 14.36 -7.79
C THR A 76 -3.57 13.61 -6.55
N GLY A 77 -3.36 12.28 -6.52
CA GLY A 77 -3.90 11.41 -5.48
C GLY A 77 -5.38 11.07 -5.65
N THR A 78 -6.03 11.58 -6.69
CA THR A 78 -7.45 11.31 -7.01
C THR A 78 -7.74 9.92 -7.61
N PRO A 79 -6.80 9.21 -8.28
CA PRO A 79 -7.09 7.87 -8.79
C PRO A 79 -7.55 6.92 -7.68
N ARG A 80 -8.50 6.04 -8.01
CA ARG A 80 -9.11 5.09 -7.08
C ARG A 80 -8.66 3.66 -7.34
N ARG A 81 -8.35 2.94 -6.27
CA ARG A 81 -7.90 1.54 -6.31
C ARG A 81 -8.64 0.73 -5.27
N GLU A 82 -9.00 -0.47 -5.65
CA GLU A 82 -9.45 -1.53 -4.76
C GLU A 82 -8.25 -2.39 -4.33
N PHE A 83 -8.23 -2.81 -3.07
CA PHE A 83 -7.21 -3.68 -2.49
C PHE A 83 -7.87 -4.83 -1.73
N LEU A 84 -7.42 -6.05 -1.98
CA LEU A 84 -7.88 -7.27 -1.31
C LEU A 84 -6.72 -7.88 -0.51
N TYR A 85 -6.98 -8.19 0.76
CA TYR A 85 -5.99 -8.82 1.62
C TYR A 85 -5.75 -10.27 1.18
N VAL A 86 -4.50 -10.73 1.24
CA VAL A 86 -4.12 -12.05 0.71
C VAL A 86 -4.87 -13.21 1.38
N ASP A 87 -5.17 -13.12 2.68
CA ASP A 87 -5.92 -14.18 3.37
C ASP A 87 -7.39 -14.22 2.94
N ASP A 88 -7.99 -13.07 2.58
CA ASP A 88 -9.33 -13.05 1.99
C ASP A 88 -9.34 -13.71 0.60
N LEU A 89 -8.29 -13.54 -0.20
CA LEU A 89 -8.17 -14.27 -1.48
C LEU A 89 -8.08 -15.78 -1.25
N ALA A 90 -7.30 -16.22 -0.27
CA ALA A 90 -7.17 -17.64 0.07
C ALA A 90 -8.52 -18.21 0.54
N ASP A 91 -9.21 -17.50 1.44
CA ASP A 91 -10.54 -17.86 1.95
C ASP A 91 -11.58 -17.92 0.82
N ALA A 92 -11.63 -16.91 -0.06
CA ALA A 92 -12.52 -16.89 -1.22
C ALA A 92 -12.26 -18.07 -2.18
N SER A 93 -10.98 -18.41 -2.38
CA SER A 93 -10.58 -19.50 -3.26
C SER A 93 -11.06 -20.84 -2.71
N VAL A 94 -10.87 -21.08 -1.41
CA VAL A 94 -11.39 -22.28 -0.72
C VAL A 94 -12.91 -22.30 -0.72
N TYR A 95 -13.55 -21.15 -0.51
CA TYR A 95 -15.00 -21.02 -0.56
C TYR A 95 -15.55 -21.42 -1.95
N LEU A 96 -14.99 -20.86 -3.02
CA LEU A 96 -15.43 -21.14 -4.39
C LEU A 96 -15.22 -22.60 -4.79
N MET A 97 -14.12 -23.22 -4.38
CA MET A 97 -13.87 -24.65 -4.64
C MET A 97 -14.96 -25.56 -4.06
N ASN A 98 -15.61 -25.14 -2.97
CA ASN A 98 -16.63 -25.94 -2.29
C ASN A 98 -18.07 -25.55 -2.64
N ASN A 99 -18.30 -24.32 -3.13
CA ASN A 99 -19.65 -23.75 -3.24
C ASN A 99 -20.01 -23.25 -4.65
N TYR A 100 -19.12 -23.37 -5.64
CA TYR A 100 -19.36 -22.89 -7.00
C TYR A 100 -18.86 -23.89 -8.06
N ASP A 101 -19.78 -24.37 -8.89
CA ASP A 101 -19.56 -25.35 -9.97
C ASP A 101 -19.80 -24.77 -11.38
N GLY A 102 -20.08 -23.47 -11.48
CA GLY A 102 -20.35 -22.79 -12.74
C GLY A 102 -19.09 -22.55 -13.59
N SER A 103 -19.28 -22.45 -14.91
CA SER A 103 -18.18 -22.27 -15.88
C SER A 103 -17.71 -20.81 -16.06
N GLY A 104 -18.44 -19.83 -15.52
CA GLY A 104 -18.11 -18.42 -15.66
C GLY A 104 -17.05 -17.93 -14.68
N ILE A 105 -16.30 -16.90 -15.05
CA ILE A 105 -15.34 -16.22 -14.17
C ILE A 105 -16.08 -15.61 -12.96
N VAL A 106 -15.45 -15.64 -11.80
CA VAL A 106 -15.90 -14.96 -10.57
C VAL A 106 -14.86 -13.93 -10.18
N ASN A 107 -15.26 -12.67 -10.02
CA ASN A 107 -14.40 -11.61 -9.51
C ASN A 107 -14.25 -11.76 -7.99
N ILE A 108 -13.02 -11.59 -7.49
CA ILE A 108 -12.72 -11.64 -6.06
C ILE A 108 -12.13 -10.29 -5.66
N GLY A 109 -12.83 -9.59 -4.78
CA GLY A 109 -12.50 -8.24 -4.36
C GLY A 109 -13.30 -7.87 -3.13
N THR A 110 -13.11 -6.65 -2.66
CA THR A 110 -13.88 -6.07 -1.55
C THR A 110 -15.13 -5.35 -2.04
N GLY A 111 -15.20 -5.00 -3.33
CA GLY A 111 -16.28 -4.20 -3.90
C GLY A 111 -16.25 -2.73 -3.47
N VAL A 112 -15.18 -2.31 -2.79
CA VAL A 112 -14.99 -0.93 -2.30
C VAL A 112 -13.59 -0.47 -2.66
N ASP A 113 -13.49 0.72 -3.26
CA ASP A 113 -12.21 1.34 -3.58
C ASP A 113 -11.90 2.52 -2.64
N SER A 114 -10.65 2.98 -2.70
CA SER A 114 -10.19 4.19 -2.02
C SER A 114 -9.32 4.99 -2.98
N THR A 115 -9.34 6.32 -2.85
CA THR A 115 -8.38 7.18 -3.53
C THR A 115 -6.96 6.88 -3.05
N ILE A 116 -5.97 7.18 -3.89
CA ILE A 116 -4.56 7.14 -3.48
C ILE A 116 -4.30 8.08 -2.29
N LYS A 117 -5.03 9.19 -2.21
CA LYS A 117 -4.96 10.11 -1.06
C LYS A 117 -5.44 9.46 0.24
N GLU A 118 -6.63 8.87 0.25
CA GLU A 118 -7.17 8.15 1.43
C GLU A 118 -6.25 6.99 1.84
N LEU A 119 -5.72 6.23 0.87
CA LEU A 119 -4.74 5.17 1.13
C LEU A 119 -3.50 5.73 1.83
N ALA A 120 -2.94 6.83 1.32
CA ALA A 120 -1.76 7.46 1.90
C ALA A 120 -2.01 7.96 3.33
N GLU A 121 -3.18 8.52 3.61
CA GLU A 121 -3.57 8.98 4.95
C GLU A 121 -3.75 7.81 5.94
N ILE A 122 -4.33 6.69 5.50
CA ILE A 122 -4.41 5.46 6.30
C ILE A 122 -3.02 4.94 6.62
N ILE A 123 -2.13 4.84 5.63
CA ILE A 123 -0.76 4.37 5.82
C ILE A 123 0.00 5.32 6.74
N GLN A 124 -0.10 6.64 6.53
CA GLN A 124 0.51 7.65 7.39
C GLN A 124 0.12 7.44 8.86
N THR A 125 -1.16 7.21 9.10
CA THR A 125 -1.72 6.96 10.43
C THR A 125 -1.19 5.66 11.03
N VAL A 126 -1.22 4.56 10.27
CA VAL A 126 -0.74 3.25 10.74
C VAL A 126 0.76 3.27 11.05
N VAL A 127 1.55 3.92 10.19
CA VAL A 127 2.99 4.07 10.39
C VAL A 127 3.28 5.01 11.56
N GLY A 128 2.42 6.00 11.81
CA GLY A 128 2.64 7.04 12.81
C GLY A 128 3.69 8.05 12.35
N PHE A 129 3.58 8.52 11.09
CA PHE A 129 4.43 9.58 10.55
C PHE A 129 3.73 10.94 10.68
N GLU A 130 4.27 11.81 11.53
CA GLU A 130 3.72 13.14 11.82
C GLU A 130 4.27 14.25 10.90
N GLY A 131 4.62 13.93 9.65
CA GLY A 131 5.07 14.93 8.68
C GLY A 131 4.02 15.25 7.62
N VAL A 132 4.47 15.83 6.51
CA VAL A 132 3.58 16.27 5.43
C VAL A 132 3.65 15.31 4.24
N ILE A 133 2.50 15.04 3.64
CA ILE A 133 2.38 14.40 2.33
C ILE A 133 2.35 15.50 1.27
N LYS A 134 3.25 15.42 0.29
CA LYS A 134 3.26 16.34 -0.87
C LYS A 134 2.90 15.56 -2.13
N TYR A 135 1.91 16.06 -2.86
CA TYR A 135 1.52 15.54 -4.16
C TYR A 135 2.25 16.30 -5.26
N ASP A 136 2.88 15.58 -6.18
CA ASP A 136 3.53 16.13 -7.37
C ASP A 136 2.62 15.96 -8.58
N SER A 137 1.78 16.96 -8.82
CA SER A 137 0.84 17.00 -9.96
C SER A 137 1.52 17.24 -11.30
N THR A 138 2.85 17.47 -11.34
CA THR A 138 3.60 17.50 -12.60
C THR A 138 3.81 16.09 -13.17
N LYS A 139 3.63 15.06 -12.34
CA LYS A 139 3.69 13.65 -12.73
C LYS A 139 2.28 13.15 -13.07
N PRO A 140 2.16 12.24 -14.05
CA PRO A 140 0.85 11.78 -14.50
C PRO A 140 0.15 10.96 -13.43
N ASP A 141 -1.18 11.09 -13.38
CA ASP A 141 -2.04 10.14 -12.70
C ASP A 141 -2.13 8.82 -13.49
N GLY A 142 -2.37 7.72 -12.79
CA GLY A 142 -2.71 6.45 -13.42
C GLY A 142 -4.17 6.41 -13.89
N THR A 143 -4.65 5.21 -14.26
CA THR A 143 -6.07 4.99 -14.59
C THR A 143 -6.98 5.58 -13.51
N PRO A 144 -8.06 6.34 -13.86
CA PRO A 144 -8.89 7.03 -12.87
C PRO A 144 -9.49 6.11 -11.80
N GLN A 145 -9.97 4.93 -12.18
CA GLN A 145 -10.58 3.97 -11.26
C GLN A 145 -10.31 2.53 -11.70
N LYS A 146 -10.04 1.66 -10.72
CA LYS A 146 -10.00 0.21 -10.89
C LYS A 146 -10.72 -0.43 -9.70
N LEU A 147 -11.93 -0.92 -9.97
CA LEU A 147 -12.84 -1.52 -9.00
C LEU A 147 -13.57 -2.68 -9.69
N LEU A 148 -13.59 -3.85 -9.05
CA LEU A 148 -14.33 -5.00 -9.56
C LEU A 148 -15.79 -4.97 -9.13
N ASP A 149 -16.68 -5.38 -10.03
CA ASP A 149 -18.03 -5.81 -9.64
C ASP A 149 -17.94 -7.22 -9.03
N VAL A 150 -18.24 -7.31 -7.74
CA VAL A 150 -18.20 -8.54 -6.93
C VAL A 150 -19.59 -9.11 -6.64
N SER A 151 -20.65 -8.55 -7.24
CA SER A 151 -22.05 -8.94 -6.95
C SER A 151 -22.28 -10.44 -7.06
N LYS A 152 -21.62 -11.11 -8.02
CA LYS A 152 -21.71 -12.56 -8.18
C LYS A 152 -21.19 -13.32 -6.96
N LEU A 153 -20.05 -12.93 -6.41
CA LEU A 153 -19.45 -13.59 -5.25
C LEU A 153 -20.23 -13.28 -3.97
N SER A 154 -20.67 -12.03 -3.81
CA SER A 154 -21.55 -11.62 -2.70
C SER A 154 -22.88 -12.37 -2.70
N ASN A 155 -23.50 -12.55 -3.88
CA ASN A 155 -24.75 -13.31 -4.01
C ASN A 155 -24.59 -14.81 -3.71
N LEU A 156 -23.37 -15.36 -3.81
CA LEU A 156 -23.10 -16.73 -3.36
C LEU A 156 -23.02 -16.81 -1.83
N GLY A 157 -22.79 -15.69 -1.14
CA GLY A 157 -22.70 -15.61 0.32
C GLY A 157 -21.29 -15.41 0.85
N TRP A 158 -20.34 -14.99 0.02
CA TRP A 158 -18.98 -14.66 0.44
C TRP A 158 -18.70 -13.16 0.36
N GLU A 159 -18.07 -12.61 1.39
CA GLU A 159 -17.61 -11.23 1.44
C GLU A 159 -16.22 -11.16 2.09
N ALA A 160 -15.40 -10.19 1.66
CA ALA A 160 -14.08 -9.96 2.22
C ALA A 160 -14.17 -9.50 3.68
N LYS A 161 -13.33 -10.06 4.55
CA LYS A 161 -13.40 -9.85 6.00
C LYS A 161 -12.49 -8.70 6.45
N PHE A 162 -11.33 -8.51 5.82
CA PHE A 162 -10.35 -7.52 6.26
C PHE A 162 -10.70 -6.12 5.76
N ARG A 163 -10.80 -5.17 6.68
CA ARG A 163 -10.82 -3.75 6.31
C ARG A 163 -9.42 -3.30 5.92
N LEU A 164 -9.34 -2.35 4.99
CA LEU A 164 -8.06 -1.86 4.44
C LEU A 164 -7.06 -1.42 5.54
N LYS A 165 -7.53 -0.68 6.55
CA LYS A 165 -6.70 -0.24 7.67
C LYS A 165 -6.16 -1.40 8.50
N GLU A 166 -6.97 -2.44 8.73
CA GLU A 166 -6.58 -3.61 9.52
C GLU A 166 -5.52 -4.41 8.77
N GLY A 167 -5.73 -4.68 7.49
CA GLY A 167 -4.75 -5.35 6.64
C GLY A 167 -3.43 -4.57 6.59
N ILE A 168 -3.46 -3.25 6.35
CA ILE A 168 -2.26 -2.40 6.33
C ILE A 168 -1.53 -2.44 7.68
N THR A 169 -2.27 -2.47 8.79
CA THR A 169 -1.69 -2.61 10.13
C THR A 169 -0.94 -3.94 10.25
N THR A 170 -1.53 -5.05 9.83
CA THR A 170 -0.89 -6.37 9.84
C THR A 170 0.36 -6.40 8.95
N VAL A 171 0.28 -5.86 7.73
CA VAL A 171 1.44 -5.76 6.83
C VAL A 171 2.55 -4.93 7.45
N TYR A 172 2.23 -3.81 8.10
CA TYR A 172 3.23 -2.96 8.73
C TYR A 172 3.86 -3.59 9.98
N GLN A 173 3.12 -4.39 10.75
CA GLN A 173 3.73 -5.16 11.84
C GLN A 173 4.74 -6.18 11.29
N TRP A 174 4.37 -6.95 10.27
CA TRP A 174 5.27 -7.88 9.60
C TRP A 174 6.51 -7.18 9.01
N TYR A 175 6.31 -6.00 8.41
CA TYR A 175 7.38 -5.18 7.86
C TYR A 175 8.45 -4.84 8.90
N LYS A 176 8.05 -4.50 10.13
CA LYS A 176 8.98 -4.11 11.20
C LYS A 176 9.80 -5.28 11.76
N GLY A 177 9.42 -6.52 11.49
CA GLY A 177 10.01 -7.73 12.10
C GLY A 177 9.21 -8.17 13.31
#